data_AF-A0A1G1L6H2-F1
#
_entry.id   AF-A0A1G1L6H2-F1
#
_cell.length_a   1.000
_cell.length_b   1.000
_cell.length_c   1.000
_cell.angle_alpha   90.00
_cell.angle_beta   90.00
_cell.angle_gamma   90.00
#
_symmetry.space_group_name_H-M   'P 1'
#
loop_
_entity.id
_entity.type
_entity.pdbx_description
1 polymer ?
#
loop_
_entity_poly.entity_id
_entity_poly.type
_entity_poly.pdbx_seq_one_letter_code
_entity_poly.pdbx_strand_id
1 'polypeptide(L)' 'MDKGKQRKKGERYHEYRYCCNDCKATLEHHTGEYCTKCGSKNIDMIESIDCVYNISDRAYSSSGG' A
#
# COMPACT_ATOMS: atom_id res chain seq x y z
N MET A 1 -18.53 2.30 -17.73
CA MET A 1 -18.92 2.06 -16.32
C MET A 1 -17.97 0.99 -15.79
N ASP A 2 -16.78 1.39 -15.36
CA ASP A 2 -15.75 0.49 -14.88
C ASP A 2 -16.11 0.01 -13.47
N LYS A 3 -16.56 -1.25 -13.41
CA LYS A 3 -16.86 -1.94 -12.16
C LYS A 3 -15.56 -2.05 -11.36
N GLY A 4 -15.49 -1.37 -10.21
CA GLY A 4 -14.40 -1.52 -9.26
C GLY A 4 -14.13 -3.00 -8.99
N LYS A 5 -12.92 -3.47 -9.30
CA LYS A 5 -12.53 -4.87 -9.11
C LYS A 5 -12.60 -5.21 -7.62
N GLN A 6 -13.63 -5.96 -7.23
CA GLN A 6 -13.70 -6.59 -5.91
C GLN A 6 -12.61 -7.69 -5.87
N ARG A 7 -11.61 -7.50 -5.01
CA ARG A 7 -10.52 -8.48 -4.79
C ARG A 7 -11.10 -9.76 -4.19
N LYS A 8 -10.64 -10.93 -4.66
CA LYS A 8 -11.13 -12.24 -4.17
C LYS A 8 -10.38 -12.64 -2.90
N LYS A 9 -11.07 -13.31 -1.98
CA LYS A 9 -10.46 -13.88 -0.75
C LYS A 9 -9.31 -14.82 -1.13
N GLY A 10 -8.13 -14.62 -0.52
CA GLY A 10 -6.92 -15.39 -0.81
C GLY A 10 -6.14 -14.90 -2.02
N GLU A 11 -6.54 -13.80 -2.66
CA GLU A 11 -5.77 -13.17 -3.73
C GLU A 11 -4.47 -12.57 -3.15
N ARG A 12 -3.33 -13.03 -3.68
CA ARG A 12 -2.02 -12.44 -3.39
C ARG A 12 -1.92 -11.10 -4.10
N TYR A 13 -1.55 -10.07 -3.36
CA TYR A 13 -1.18 -8.77 -3.91
C TYR A 13 0.14 -8.33 -3.30
N HIS A 14 0.97 -7.68 -4.12
CA HIS A 14 2.18 -7.06 -3.63
C HIS A 14 1.86 -5.61 -3.27
N GLU A 15 2.20 -5.22 -2.04
CA GLU A 15 2.19 -3.84 -1.61
C GLU A 15 3.64 -3.35 -1.57
N TYR A 16 3.90 -2.20 -2.20
CA TYR A 16 5.23 -1.61 -2.25
C TYR A 16 5.18 -0.27 -1.52
N ARG A 17 6.01 -0.11 -0.50
CA ARG A 17 6.18 1.16 0.19
C ARG A 17 7.42 1.87 -0.30
N TYR A 18 7.26 3.15 -0.52
CA TYR A 18 8.30 4.03 -1.01
C TYR A 18 8.56 5.13 0.01
N CYS A 19 9.78 5.66 0.05
CA CYS A 19 10.16 6.78 0.89
C CYS A 19 10.84 7.85 0.05
N CYS A 20 10.39 9.09 0.17
CA CYS A 20 11.10 10.23 -0.40
C CYS A 20 12.30 10.59 0.48
N ASN A 21 13.50 10.55 -0.07
CA ASN A 21 14.72 10.83 0.69
C ASN A 21 14.89 12.29 1.07
N ASP A 22 14.30 13.22 0.32
CA ASP A 22 14.36 14.66 0.60
C ASP A 22 13.48 15.06 1.78
N CYS A 23 12.20 14.67 1.76
CA CYS A 23 11.24 15.08 2.79
C CYS A 23 10.93 13.99 3.83
N LYS A 24 11.56 12.81 3.70
CA LYS A 24 11.34 11.62 4.54
C LYS A 24 9.89 11.16 4.62
N ALA A 25 9.09 11.47 3.59
CA ALA A 25 7.70 11.05 3.52
C ALA A 25 7.59 9.60 3.01
N THR A 26 6.83 8.78 3.71
CA THR A 26 6.43 7.44 3.25
C THR A 26 5.23 7.53 2.32
N LEU A 27 5.27 6.76 1.23
CA LEU A 27 4.30 6.73 0.14
C LEU A 27 3.86 5.26 -0.05
N GLU A 28 2.61 4.97 0.30
CA GLU A 28 2.06 3.60 0.30
C GLU A 28 1.66 3.11 -1.09
N HIS A 29 1.29 4.03 -1.99
CA HIS A 29 0.98 3.74 -3.38
C HIS A 29 1.69 4.75 -4.27
N HIS A 30 2.91 4.44 -4.69
CA HIS A 30 3.64 5.29 -5.62
C HIS A 30 3.27 4.96 -7.06
N THR A 31 2.34 5.73 -7.62
CA THR A 31 1.96 5.62 -9.05
C THR A 31 2.67 6.64 -9.94
N GLY A 32 3.40 7.59 -9.35
CA GLY A 32 4.04 8.70 -10.07
C GLY A 32 5.54 8.51 -10.30
N GLU A 33 6.19 9.55 -10.79
CA GLU A 33 7.66 9.68 -10.89
C GLU A 33 8.20 10.68 -9.85
N TYR A 34 7.32 11.28 -9.03
CA TYR A 34 7.59 12.39 -8.11
C TYR A 34 6.86 12.23 -6.78
N CYS A 35 7.47 12.74 -5.71
CA CYS A 35 6.92 12.71 -4.37
C CYS A 35 5.73 13.68 -4.28
N THR A 36 4.57 13.18 -3.89
CA THR A 36 3.33 13.99 -3.81
C THR A 36 3.39 15.11 -2.78
N LYS A 37 4.27 15.01 -1.77
CA LYS A 37 4.48 16.06 -0.76
C LYS A 37 5.43 17.19 -1.19
N CYS A 38 6.60 16.86 -1.73
CA CYS A 38 7.66 17.86 -1.99
C CYS A 38 8.03 18.01 -3.47
N GLY A 39 7.50 17.17 -4.35
CA GLY A 39 7.82 17.18 -5.79
C GLY A 39 9.19 16.61 -6.15
N SER A 40 9.99 16.12 -5.19
CA SER A 40 11.29 15.49 -5.48
C SER A 40 11.12 14.15 -6.21
N LYS A 41 12.12 13.81 -7.04
CA LYS A 41 12.24 12.52 -7.74
C LYS A 41 13.09 11.51 -6.97
N ASN A 42 13.69 11.94 -5.86
CA ASN A 42 14.58 11.13 -5.04
C ASN A 42 13.77 10.24 -4.07
N ILE A 43 13.24 9.15 -4.62
CA ILE A 43 12.31 8.27 -3.93
C ILE A 43 12.84 6.84 -4.05
N ASP A 44 13.06 6.22 -2.90
CA ASP A 44 13.51 4.84 -2.81
C ASP A 44 12.36 3.92 -2.42
N MET A 45 12.36 2.70 -2.98
CA MET A 45 11.51 1.63 -2.47
C MET A 45 12.14 1.11 -1.18
N ILE A 46 11.39 1.13 -0.08
CA ILE A 46 11.91 0.73 1.23
C ILE A 46 11.36 -0.62 1.71
N GLU A 47 10.20 -1.05 1.22
CA GLU A 47 9.58 -2.31 1.64
C GLU A 47 8.70 -2.89 0.53
N SER A 48 8.79 -4.19 0.34
CA SER A 48 7.90 -4.98 -0.52
C SER A 48 7.21 -6.04 0.32
N ILE A 49 5.91 -5.92 0.51
CA ILE A 49 5.11 -6.83 1.32
C ILE A 49 4.31 -7.74 0.38
N ASP A 50 4.51 -9.06 0.50
CA ASP A 50 3.62 -10.05 -0.11
C ASP A 50 2.37 -10.18 0.77
N CYS A 51 1.31 -9.47 0.40
CA CYS A 51 0.06 -9.48 1.14
C CYS A 51 -0.89 -10.53 0.57
N VAL A 52 -1.51 -11.31 1.44
CA VAL A 52 -2.64 -12.16 1.06
C VAL A 52 -3.91 -11.43 1.51
N TYR A 53 -4.81 -11.14 0.56
CA TYR A 53 -6.09 -10.50 0.84
C TYR A 53 -6.95 -11.46 1.68
N ASN A 54 -6.85 -11.30 3.00
CA ASN A 54 -7.69 -11.97 3.96
C ASN A 54 -8.87 -11.06 4.29
N ILE A 55 -10.07 -11.46 3.86
CA ILE A 55 -11.32 -10.72 4.05
C ILE A 55 -11.70 -10.51 5.54
N SER A 56 -10.91 -11.07 6.46
CA SER A 56 -11.14 -11.06 7.90
C SER A 56 -10.80 -9.73 8.60
N ASP A 57 -10.06 -8.81 7.96
CA ASP A 57 -9.57 -7.60 8.66
C ASP A 57 -10.63 -6.49 8.80
N ARG A 58 -11.78 -6.62 8.12
CA ARG A 58 -12.89 -5.66 8.23
C ARG A 58 -13.93 -6.01 9.28
N ALA A 59 -13.65 -6.99 10.13
CA ALA A 59 -14.47 -7.30 11.29
C ALA A 59 -13.56 -7.34 12.52
N TYR A 60 -13.36 -6.17 13.11
CA TYR A 60 -13.42 -5.99 14.55
C TYR A 60 -12.36 -6.76 15.38
N SER A 61 -11.48 -5.98 15.98
CA SER A 61 -10.93 -6.31 17.30
C SER A 61 -12.03 -6.90 18.21
N SER A 62 -12.05 -8.22 18.38
CA SER A 62 -12.44 -8.83 19.65
C SER A 62 -11.74 -10.17 19.78
N SER A 63 -10.54 -10.06 20.35
CA SER A 63 -9.90 -11.15 21.07
C SER A 63 -10.85 -11.68 22.14
N GLY A 64 -11.04 -13.01 22.15
CA GLY A 64 -10.97 -13.87 23.32
C GLY A 64 -11.99 -13.67 24.45
N GLY A 65 -12.83 -14.70 24.63
CA GLY A 65 -13.56 -15.03 25.85
C GLY A 65 -14.06 -16.46 25.78
#